data_AF-A0A3C1JPS3-F1
#
_entry.id   AF-A0A3C1JPS3-F1
#
_cell.length_a   1.000
_cell.length_b   1.000
_cell.length_c   1.000
_cell.angle_alpha   90.00
_cell.angle_beta   90.00
_cell.angle_gamma   90.00
#
_symmetry.space_group_name_H-M   'P 1'
#
loop_
_entity.id
_entity.type
_entity.pdbx_description
1 polymer ?
#
loop_
_entity_poly.entity_id
_entity_poly.type
_entity_poly.pdbx_seq_one_letter_code
_entity_poly.pdbx_strand_id
1 'polypeptide(L)'
;MGFKRDLGAWISPRDLTQLIVRSVETLDIRNGDGVPFLIVNGVSNNTRGFWSIANARVTIGYAPEDDSEVFYADAIRHILLDHGDRGRVGTEPTGH
;
A
#
# COMPACT_ATOMS: atom_id res chain seq x y z
N MET A 1 16.80 2.43 2.97
CA MET A 1 15.35 2.67 3.15
C MET A 1 14.69 1.31 3.39
N GLY A 2 13.91 1.15 4.46
CA GLY A 2 13.42 -0.16 4.88
C GLY A 2 12.15 -0.57 4.14
N PHE A 3 12.28 -1.24 2.99
CA PHE A 3 11.16 -1.69 2.12
C PHE A 3 10.04 -2.46 2.84
N LYS A 4 10.32 -3.06 4.00
CA LYS A 4 9.33 -3.89 4.73
C LYS A 4 8.10 -3.10 5.16
N ARG A 5 8.26 -1.87 5.67
CA ARG A 5 7.11 -1.04 6.08
C ARG A 5 6.42 -0.43 4.86
N ASP A 6 7.22 0.06 3.92
CA ASP A 6 6.73 0.79 2.75
C ASP A 6 5.89 -0.09 1.84
N LEU A 7 6.17 -1.40 1.73
CA LEU A 7 5.37 -2.33 0.92
C LEU A 7 4.12 -2.83 1.63
N GLY A 8 4.16 -3.09 2.94
CA GLY A 8 2.99 -3.64 3.63
C GLY A 8 1.89 -2.61 3.93
N ALA A 9 2.26 -1.34 4.11
CA ALA A 9 1.35 -0.25 4.48
C ALA A 9 1.09 0.74 3.33
N TRP A 10 1.47 0.40 2.10
CA TRP A 10 1.31 1.27 0.94
C TRP A 10 -0.16 1.49 0.58
N ILE A 11 -0.47 2.67 0.04
CA ILE A 11 -1.75 2.96 -0.61
C ILE A 11 -1.52 3.77 -1.88
N SER A 12 -2.14 3.34 -2.98
CA SER A 12 -2.12 4.07 -4.23
C SER A 12 -3.08 5.26 -4.21
N PRO A 13 -2.88 6.28 -5.07
CA PRO A 13 -3.85 7.36 -5.23
C PRO A 13 -5.23 6.87 -5.71
N ARG A 14 -5.29 5.82 -6.52
CA ARG A 14 -6.55 5.23 -7.01
C ARG A 14 -7.32 4.60 -5.87
N ASP A 15 -6.65 3.77 -5.07
CA ASP A 15 -7.26 3.06 -3.95
C ASP A 15 -7.67 4.04 -2.85
N LEU A 16 -6.87 5.07 -2.56
CA LEU A 16 -7.27 6.14 -1.65
C LEU A 16 -8.53 6.87 -2.13
N THR A 17 -8.61 7.18 -3.43
CA THR A 17 -9.80 7.82 -4.00
C THR A 17 -11.01 6.93 -3.84
N GLN A 18 -10.88 5.64 -4.17
CA GLN A 18 -11.96 4.66 -4.00
C GLN A 18 -12.43 4.60 -2.53
N LEU A 19 -11.51 4.57 -1.57
CA LEU A 19 -11.82 4.55 -0.14
C LEU A 19 -12.65 5.78 0.28
N ILE A 20 -12.25 6.97 -0.17
CA ILE A 20 -12.95 8.22 0.15
C ILE A 20 -14.34 8.25 -0.50
N VAL A 21 -14.44 7.90 -1.80
CA VAL A 21 -15.72 7.83 -2.52
C VAL A 21 -16.69 6.88 -1.80
N ARG A 22 -16.24 5.66 -1.48
CA ARG A 22 -17.05 4.69 -0.75
C ARG A 22 -17.47 5.15 0.64
N SER A 23 -16.59 5.86 1.34
CA SER A 23 -16.90 6.42 2.66
C SER A 23 -17.98 7.51 2.61
N VAL A 24 -18.07 8.26 1.51
CA VAL A 24 -19.09 9.30 1.30
C VAL A 24 -20.40 8.72 0.78
N GLU A 25 -20.34 7.74 -0.13
CA GLU A 25 -21.53 7.17 -0.78
C GLU A 25 -22.28 6.15 0.09
N THR A 26 -21.63 5.57 1.10
CA THR A 26 -22.26 4.56 1.96
C THR A 26 -23.20 5.20 2.97
N LEU A 27 -24.50 4.94 2.83
CA LEU A 27 -25.54 5.53 3.69
C LEU A 27 -25.57 4.93 5.10
N ASP A 28 -25.23 3.65 5.25
CA ASP A 28 -25.21 2.95 6.54
C ASP A 28 -23.81 2.42 6.85
N ILE A 29 -23.17 3.05 7.83
CA ILE A 29 -21.82 2.71 8.29
C ILE A 29 -21.83 2.09 9.69
N ARG A 30 -22.98 1.61 10.17
CA ARG A 30 -23.06 1.00 11.50
C ARG A 30 -22.12 -0.20 11.61
N ASN A 31 -21.37 -0.24 12.71
CA ASN A 31 -20.52 -1.38 13.06
C ASN A 31 -21.35 -2.52 13.69
N GLY A 32 -20.68 -3.57 14.16
CA GLY A 32 -21.33 -4.73 14.80
C GLY A 32 -22.17 -4.40 16.04
N ASP A 33 -21.93 -3.25 16.67
CA ASP A 33 -22.66 -2.77 17.85
C ASP A 33 -23.77 -1.77 17.49
N GLY A 34 -24.03 -1.54 16.19
CA GLY A 34 -25.02 -0.58 15.72
C GLY A 34 -24.57 0.88 15.77
N VAL A 35 -23.30 1.16 16.08
CA VAL A 35 -22.75 2.52 16.15
C VAL A 35 -22.35 2.98 14.75
N PRO A 36 -22.84 4.15 14.27
CA PRO A 36 -22.53 4.66 12.92
C PRO A 36 -21.13 5.30 12.87
N PHE A 37 -20.11 4.50 13.19
CA PHE A 37 -18.72 4.91 13.18
C PHE A 37 -17.84 3.73 12.77
N LEU A 38 -16.90 3.99 11.85
CA LEU A 38 -16.04 2.97 11.26
C LEU A 38 -14.57 3.39 11.33
N ILE A 39 -13.70 2.47 11.75
CA ILE A 39 -12.24 2.62 11.69
C ILE A 39 -11.74 1.69 10.59
N VAL A 40 -11.05 2.22 9.57
CA VAL A 40 -10.54 1.42 8.46
C VAL A 40 -9.04 1.63 8.26
N ASN A 41 -8.35 0.61 7.81
CA ASN A 41 -6.95 0.71 7.39
C ASN A 41 -6.90 1.13 5.90
N GLY A 42 -6.41 2.34 5.64
CA GLY A 42 -6.20 2.84 4.28
C GLY A 42 -4.93 2.26 3.66
N VAL A 43 -5.03 1.03 3.16
CA VAL A 43 -3.98 0.36 2.39
C VAL A 43 -4.54 -0.22 1.09
N SER A 44 -3.67 -0.33 0.08
CA SER A 44 -3.92 -1.06 -1.16
C SER A 44 -3.94 -2.58 -0.93
N ASN A 45 -4.20 -3.36 -1.97
CA ASN A 45 -4.25 -4.83 -1.88
C ASN A 45 -2.84 -5.46 -1.88
N ASN A 46 -1.98 -4.96 -1.00
CA ASN A 46 -0.56 -5.30 -0.99
C ASN A 46 -0.34 -6.78 -0.66
N THR A 47 0.49 -7.46 -1.45
CA THR A 47 0.90 -8.86 -1.17
C THR A 47 1.54 -9.01 0.21
N ARG A 48 2.22 -7.97 0.72
CA ARG A 48 2.83 -7.93 2.06
C ARG A 48 1.97 -7.24 3.12
N GLY A 49 0.68 -7.08 2.86
CA GLY A 49 -0.26 -6.46 3.78
C GLY A 49 -0.32 -7.18 5.12
N PHE A 50 -0.30 -6.41 6.21
CA PHE A 50 -0.38 -6.95 7.59
C PHE A 50 -1.54 -6.36 8.40
N TRP A 51 -2.25 -5.38 7.84
CA TRP A 51 -3.48 -4.86 8.41
C TRP A 51 -4.69 -5.43 7.68
N SER A 52 -5.71 -5.83 8.45
CA SER A 52 -6.98 -6.28 7.88
C SER A 52 -7.76 -5.09 7.31
N ILE A 53 -8.33 -5.29 6.13
CA ILE A 53 -9.30 -4.39 5.46
C ILE A 53 -10.69 -5.02 5.36
N ALA A 54 -10.94 -6.12 6.09
CA ALA A 54 -12.18 -6.89 5.99
C ALA A 54 -13.42 -6.05 6.33
N ASN A 55 -13.33 -5.16 7.33
CA ASN A 55 -14.43 -4.29 7.70
C ASN A 55 -14.74 -3.25 6.60
N ALA A 56 -13.72 -2.67 5.97
CA ALA A 56 -13.91 -1.74 4.85
C ALA A 56 -14.55 -2.44 3.64
N ARG A 57 -14.14 -3.69 3.36
CA ARG A 57 -14.74 -4.54 2.31
C ARG A 57 -16.22 -4.80 2.59
N VAL A 58 -16.56 -5.16 3.83
CA VAL A 58 -17.93 -5.53 4.22
C VAL A 58 -18.86 -4.31 4.33
N THR A 59 -18.41 -3.25 5.00
CA THR A 59 -19.29 -2.13 5.36
C THR A 59 -19.44 -1.11 4.23
N ILE A 60 -18.34 -0.74 3.56
CA ILE A 60 -18.35 0.34 2.55
C ILE A 60 -18.03 -0.16 1.14
N GLY A 61 -17.84 -1.47 0.94
CA GLY A 61 -17.51 -2.03 -0.37
C GLY A 61 -16.15 -1.58 -0.92
N TYR A 62 -15.18 -1.29 -0.04
CA TYR A 62 -13.81 -0.95 -0.43
C TYR A 62 -13.13 -2.18 -1.05
N ALA A 63 -12.68 -2.06 -2.29
CA ALA A 63 -12.06 -3.11 -3.08
C ALA A 63 -10.80 -2.57 -3.78
N PRO A 64 -9.68 -2.41 -3.05
CA PRO A 64 -8.44 -1.90 -3.62
C PRO A 64 -7.92 -2.82 -4.72
N GLU A 65 -7.35 -2.22 -5.75
CA GLU A 65 -6.91 -2.90 -6.97
C GLU A 65 -5.40 -2.96 -7.11
N ASP A 66 -4.67 -2.00 -6.52
CA ASP A 66 -3.22 -1.89 -6.71
C ASP A 66 -2.45 -2.72 -5.67
N ASP A 67 -1.21 -3.08 -6.00
CA ASP A 67 -0.27 -3.78 -5.12
C ASP A 67 1.11 -3.13 -5.19
N SER A 68 1.65 -2.80 -4.01
CA SER A 68 3.01 -2.32 -3.83
C SER A 68 4.09 -3.18 -4.50
N GLU A 69 3.95 -4.52 -4.55
CA GLU A 69 4.97 -5.38 -5.16
C GLU A 69 5.05 -5.19 -6.68
N VAL A 70 3.90 -4.91 -7.32
CA VAL A 70 3.84 -4.59 -8.75
C VAL A 70 4.37 -3.18 -8.99
N PHE A 71 3.97 -2.22 -8.15
CA PHE A 71 4.37 -0.82 -8.31
C PHE A 71 5.89 -0.62 -8.14
N TYR A 72 6.50 -1.28 -7.15
CA TYR A 72 7.93 -1.17 -6.86
C TYR A 72 8.78 -2.28 -7.50
N ALA A 73 8.25 -3.03 -8.48
CA ALA A 73 8.92 -4.18 -9.07
C ALA A 73 10.35 -3.86 -9.58
N ASP A 74 10.52 -2.73 -10.28
CA ASP A 74 11.83 -2.31 -10.81
C ASP A 74 12.83 -1.96 -9.70
N ALA A 75 12.38 -1.25 -8.66
CA ALA A 75 13.22 -0.90 -7.52
C ALA A 75 13.62 -2.15 -6.71
N ILE A 76 12.68 -3.08 -6.51
CA ILE A 76 12.93 -4.37 -5.87
C ILE A 76 13.95 -5.18 -6.69
N ARG A 77 13.80 -5.21 -8.02
CA ARG A 77 14.71 -5.89 -8.94
C ARG A 77 16.12 -5.31 -8.88
N HIS A 78 16.25 -3.98 -8.96
CA HIS A 78 17.55 -3.30 -8.88
C HIS A 78 18.30 -3.65 -7.59
N ILE A 79 17.60 -3.67 -6.46
CA ILE A 79 18.18 -4.02 -5.16
C ILE A 79 18.59 -5.49 -5.10
N LEU A 80 17.75 -6.40 -5.58
CA LEU A 80 18.05 -7.84 -5.60
C LEU A 80 19.24 -8.18 -6.50
N LEU A 81 19.37 -7.50 -7.64
CA LEU A 81 20.45 -7.72 -8.59
C LEU A 81 21.76 -7.05 -8.15
N ASP A 82 21.69 -5.84 -7.61
CA ASP A 82 22.88 -5.09 -7.17
C ASP A 82 23.44 -5.58 -5.84
N HIS A 83 22.64 -6.25 -5.01
CA HIS A 83 23.15 -6.94 -3.83
C HIS A 83 23.99 -8.19 -4.15
N GLY A 84 24.13 -8.55 -5.42
CA GLY A 84 25.14 -9.50 -5.92
C GLY A 84 26.55 -8.91 -6.01
N ASP A 85 26.72 -7.58 -5.97
CA ASP A 85 28.02 -6.91 -6.11
C ASP A 85 28.47 -6.25 -4.80
N ARG A 86 28.82 -7.07 -3.81
CA ARG A 86 29.68 -6.61 -2.70
C ARG A 86 31.11 -6.45 -3.23
N GLY A 87 31.35 -5.38 -3.98
CA GLY A 87 32.63 -5.15 -4.65
C GLY A 87 32.95 -3.68 -4.93
N ARG A 88 32.95 -2.82 -3.90
CA ARG A 88 33.45 -1.42 -3.95
C ARG A 88 32.84 -0.55 -5.06
N VAL A 89 31.87 0.29 -4.70
CA VAL A 89 31.56 1.49 -5.52
C VAL A 89 32.71 2.48 -5.38
N GLY A 90 33.61 2.47 -6.37
CA GLY A 90 34.65 3.47 -6.54
C GLY A 90 34.07 4.77 -7.10
N THR A 91 34.45 5.86 -6.42
CA THR A 91 34.59 7.26 -6.87
C THR A 91 33.65 7.83 -7.94
N GLU A 92 32.99 8.91 -7.54
CA GLU A 92 32.14 9.82 -8.31
C GLU A 92 32.74 10.20 -9.69
N PRO A 93 31.92 10.31 -10.75
CA PRO A 93 32.35 10.95 -11.98
C PRO A 93 32.32 12.47 -11.83
N THR A 94 33.51 13.07 -11.84
CA THR A 94 33.73 14.47 -12.16
C THR A 94 33.33 14.78 -13.60
N GLY A 95 32.58 15.87 -13.79
CA GLY A 95 32.57 16.63 -15.04
C GLY A 95 31.20 16.83 -15.68
N HIS A 96 30.63 18.02 -15.53
CA HIS A 96 30.82 19.05 -16.56
C HIS A 96 30.76 20.46 -15.97
#